data_AF-A0A382MM35-F1
#
_entry.id   AF-A0A382MM35-F1
#
_cell.length_a   1.000
_cell.length_b   1.000
_cell.length_c   1.000
_cell.angle_alpha   90.00
_cell.angle_beta   90.00
_cell.angle_gamma   90.00
#
_symmetry.space_group_name_H-M   'P 1'
#
loop_
_entity.id
_entity.type
_entity.pdbx_description
1 polymer ?
#
loop_
_entity_poly.entity_id
_entity_poly.type
_entity_poly.pdbx_seq_one_letter_code
_entity_poly.pdbx_strand_id
1 'polypeptide(L)'
;MADLQQVYKDEIRNTLKEELGLDNVMEVPRIAKITLNMGVGEAVADRKQLDAAVADLELISGQKPAMTKARKSIAGFKIRDDMPIG
;
A
#
# COMPACT_ATOMS: atom_id res chain seq x y z
N MET A 1 -7.96 8.45 19.85
CA MET A 1 -7.75 8.10 18.43
C MET A 1 -6.40 8.65 17.96
N ALA A 2 -5.30 8.06 18.44
CA ALA A 2 -3.97 8.14 17.84
C ALA A 2 -3.01 7.13 18.54
N ASP A 3 -3.53 5.96 18.91
CA ASP A 3 -2.90 5.13 19.93
C ASP A 3 -1.55 4.59 19.44
N LEU A 4 -1.45 4.24 18.15
CA LEU A 4 -0.20 3.78 17.53
C LEU A 4 0.87 4.88 17.40
N GLN A 5 0.46 6.14 17.17
CA GLN A 5 1.43 7.24 17.06
C GLN A 5 1.99 7.62 18.44
N GLN A 6 1.16 7.54 19.48
CA GLN A 6 1.59 7.74 20.86
C GLN A 6 2.52 6.62 21.31
N VAL A 7 2.13 5.36 21.11
CA VAL A 7 3.00 4.19 21.38
C VAL A 7 4.34 4.31 20.66
N TYR A 8 4.34 4.74 19.40
CA TYR A 8 5.59 4.97 18.67
C TYR A 8 6.47 6.05 19.31
N LYS A 9 5.89 7.18 19.73
CA LYS A 9 6.63 8.32 20.30
C LYS A 9 7.17 8.03 21.70
N ASP A 10 6.39 7.33 22.52
CA ASP A 10 6.63 7.21 23.95
C ASP A 10 7.48 5.97 24.28
N GLU A 11 7.22 4.84 23.62
CA GLU A 11 7.90 3.57 23.88
C GLU A 11 8.91 3.24 22.78
N ILE A 12 8.41 3.00 21.55
CA ILE A 12 9.21 2.39 20.47
C ILE A 12 10.42 3.26 20.08
N ARG A 13 10.27 4.59 20.07
CA ARG A 13 11.35 5.51 19.69
C ARG A 13 12.54 5.45 20.63
N ASN A 14 12.30 5.31 21.94
CA ASN A 14 13.36 5.25 22.94
C ASN A 14 14.05 3.89 22.91
N THR A 15 13.28 2.80 22.82
CA THR A 15 13.81 1.44 22.65
C THR A 15 14.68 1.31 21.40
N LEU A 16 14.21 1.81 20.25
CA LEU A 16 14.99 1.79 19.00
C LEU A 16 16.26 2.63 19.09
N LYS A 17 16.24 3.75 19.82
CA LYS A 17 17.44 4.59 20.01
C LYS A 17 18.51 3.84 20.80
N GLU A 18 18.10 3.15 21.87
CA GLU A 18 19.00 2.36 22.72
C GLU A 18 19.53 1.12 21.99
N GLU A 19 18.67 0.37 21.30
CA GLU A 19 19.05 -0.83 20.55
C GLU A 19 19.98 -0.53 19.36
N LEU A 20 19.74 0.58 18.66
CA LEU A 20 20.53 0.97 17.49
C LEU A 20 21.71 1.88 17.85
N GLY A 21 21.86 2.28 19.12
CA GLY A 21 22.95 3.14 19.59
C GLY A 21 23.01 4.50 18.88
N LEU A 22 21.86 5.09 18.55
CA LEU A 22 21.79 6.32 17.76
C LEU A 22 22.02 7.56 18.63
N ASP A 23 22.93 8.44 18.23
CA ASP A 23 23.24 9.68 18.95
C ASP A 23 22.09 10.68 18.84
N ASN A 24 21.43 10.74 17.68
CA ASN A 24 20.42 11.74 17.37
C ASN A 24 19.00 11.14 17.36
N VAL A 25 18.08 11.81 18.06
CA VAL A 25 16.68 11.37 18.17
C VAL A 25 15.91 11.53 16.85
N MET A 26 16.47 12.25 15.88
CA MET A 26 15.90 12.40 14.53
C MET A 26 16.33 11.29 13.57
N GLU A 27 17.32 10.48 13.91
CA GLU A 27 17.77 9.33 13.11
C GLU A 27 16.89 8.10 13.30
N VAL A 28 16.08 8.07 14.37
CA VAL A 28 15.20 6.94 14.65
C VAL A 28 14.22 6.73 13.48
N PRO A 29 14.17 5.51 12.89
CA PRO A 29 13.34 5.22 11.72
C PRO A 29 11.85 5.47 11.97
N ARG A 30 11.16 6.06 10.98
CA ARG A 30 9.72 6.38 11.02
C ARG A 30 8.98 5.70 9.88
N ILE A 31 7.71 5.37 10.12
CA ILE A 31 6.80 4.93 9.07
C ILE A 31 6.43 6.14 8.21
N ALA A 32 6.91 6.17 6.96
CA ALA A 32 6.64 7.28 6.04
C ALA A 32 5.28 7.15 5.34
N LYS A 33 4.95 5.95 4.84
CA LYS A 33 3.64 5.64 4.23
C LYS A 33 3.41 4.13 4.17
N ILE A 34 2.15 3.74 4.14
CA ILE A 34 1.71 2.37 3.84
C ILE A 34 0.97 2.43 2.50
N THR A 35 1.37 1.60 1.53
CA THR A 35 0.71 1.53 0.23
C THR A 35 0.04 0.17 0.11
N LEU A 36 -1.28 0.18 -0.08
CA LEU A 36 -2.06 -1.02 -0.34
C LEU A 36 -2.18 -1.22 -1.85
N ASN A 37 -1.91 -2.42 -2.33
CA ASN A 37 -2.02 -2.78 -3.72
C ASN A 37 -2.77 -4.10 -3.84
N MET A 38 -3.67 -4.21 -4.80
CA MET A 38 -4.32 -5.45 -5.16
C MET A 38 -4.20 -5.66 -6.66
N GLY A 39 -3.55 -6.76 -7.05
CA GLY A 39 -3.50 -7.19 -8.44
C GLY A 39 -4.67 -8.11 -8.75
N VAL A 40 -5.57 -7.69 -9.62
CA VAL A 40 -6.73 -8.47 -10.05
C VAL A 40 -6.45 -9.03 -11.45
N GLY A 41 -5.70 -10.13 -11.52
CA GLY A 41 -5.31 -10.73 -12.81
C GLY A 41 -6.49 -11.18 -13.68
N GLU A 42 -7.63 -11.50 -13.07
CA GLU A 42 -8.87 -11.88 -13.75
C GLU A 42 -9.65 -10.68 -14.31
N ALA A 43 -9.27 -9.44 -13.96
CA ALA A 43 -9.90 -8.22 -14.46
C ALA A 43 -9.78 -8.03 -15.98
N VAL A 44 -8.81 -8.70 -16.61
CA VAL A 44 -8.66 -8.73 -18.07
C VAL A 44 -9.88 -9.38 -18.74
N ALA A 45 -10.51 -10.35 -18.06
CA ALA A 45 -11.68 -11.07 -18.56
C ALA A 45 -13.00 -10.44 -18.08
N ASP A 46 -13.07 -9.98 -16.83
CA ASP A 46 -14.28 -9.37 -16.27
C ASP A 46 -13.99 -8.06 -15.52
N ARG A 47 -14.45 -6.94 -16.10
CA ARG A 47 -14.34 -5.62 -15.47
C ARG A 47 -15.12 -5.50 -14.17
N LYS A 48 -16.19 -6.29 -13.97
CA LYS A 48 -17.00 -6.21 -12.75
C LYS A 48 -16.24 -6.67 -11.51
N GLN A 49 -15.34 -7.65 -11.67
CA GLN A 49 -14.48 -8.09 -10.58
C GLN A 49 -13.52 -6.98 -10.17
N LEU A 50 -13.04 -6.18 -11.11
CA LEU A 50 -12.18 -5.03 -10.82
C LEU A 50 -12.95 -3.95 -10.04
N ASP A 51 -14.18 -3.64 -10.45
CA ASP A 51 -15.03 -2.68 -9.73
C ASP A 51 -15.35 -3.15 -8.30
N ALA A 52 -15.61 -4.45 -8.11
CA ALA A 52 -15.83 -5.04 -6.79
C ALA A 52 -14.56 -4.94 -5.92
N ALA A 53 -13.41 -5.24 -6.50
CA ALA A 53 -12.11 -5.11 -5.85
C ALA A 53 -11.82 -3.68 -5.39
N VAL A 54 -12.15 -2.68 -6.22
CA VAL A 54 -12.00 -1.26 -5.88
C VAL A 54 -12.93 -0.91 -4.72
N ALA A 55 -14.18 -1.39 -4.72
CA ALA A 55 -15.12 -1.15 -3.63
C ALA A 55 -14.64 -1.76 -2.30
N ASP A 56 -14.11 -2.98 -2.33
CA ASP A 56 -13.57 -3.64 -1.14
C ASP A 56 -12.34 -2.89 -0.57
N LEU A 57 -11.43 -2.46 -1.45
CA LEU A 57 -10.29 -1.64 -1.03
C LEU A 57 -10.72 -0.28 -0.50
N GLU A 58 -11.76 0.34 -1.06
CA GLU A 58 -12.32 1.60 -0.59
C GLU A 58 -12.92 1.43 0.82
N LEU A 59 -13.63 0.33 1.07
CA LEU A 59 -14.17 0.00 2.39
C LEU A 59 -13.07 -0.26 3.43
N ILE A 60 -12.00 -0.96 3.05
CA ILE A 60 -10.88 -1.29 3.96
C ILE A 60 -10.04 -0.04 4.27
N SER A 61 -9.66 0.72 3.23
CA SER A 61 -8.73 1.84 3.36
C SER A 61 -9.42 3.16 3.73
N GLY A 62 -10.74 3.25 3.56
CA GLY A 62 -11.50 4.50 3.70
C GLY A 62 -11.11 5.57 2.67
N GLN A 63 -10.39 5.18 1.61
CA GLN A 63 -9.91 6.07 0.56
C GLN A 63 -10.22 5.48 -0.81
N LYS A 64 -10.56 6.35 -1.76
CA LYS A 64 -10.79 5.94 -3.15
C LYS A 64 -9.48 5.40 -3.77
N PRO A 65 -9.39 4.12 -4.13
CA PRO A 65 -8.19 3.54 -4.69
C PRO A 65 -7.86 4.10 -6.09
N ALA A 66 -6.57 4.22 -6.41
CA ALA A 66 -6.12 4.61 -7.74
C ALA A 66 -5.97 3.37 -8.63
N MET A 67 -6.62 3.38 -9.80
CA MET A 67 -6.51 2.27 -10.75
C MET A 67 -5.15 2.29 -11.46
N THR A 68 -4.42 1.20 -11.35
CA THR A 68 -3.14 0.98 -11.99
C THR A 68 -3.30 0.29 -13.35
N LYS A 69 -2.61 0.86 -14.34
CA LYS A 69 -2.65 0.36 -15.73
C LYS A 69 -1.35 -0.35 -16.10
N ALA A 70 -1.45 -1.31 -17.02
CA ALA A 70 -0.31 -1.98 -17.60
C ALA A 70 0.62 -1.01 -18.33
N ARG A 71 1.91 -1.01 -17.96
CA ARG A 71 2.94 -0.23 -18.67
C ARG A 71 3.41 -0.86 -19.98
N LYS A 72 3.31 -2.19 -20.10
CA LYS A 72 3.81 -2.98 -21.22
C LYS A 72 2.87 -4.15 -21.53
N SER A 73 2.87 -4.55 -22.79
CA SER A 73 2.07 -5.63 -23.32
C SER A 73 2.82 -6.93 -23.10
N ILE A 74 2.17 -7.90 -22.48
CA ILE A 74 2.76 -9.19 -22.16
C ILE A 74 1.84 -10.29 -22.68
N ALA A 75 2.22 -10.90 -23.79
CA ALA A 75 1.41 -11.90 -24.49
C ALA A 75 1.11 -13.14 -23.61
N GLY A 76 2.05 -13.55 -22.76
CA GLY A 76 1.87 -14.68 -21.84
C GLY A 76 0.73 -14.48 -20.84
N PHE A 77 0.46 -13.23 -20.45
CA PHE A 77 -0.65 -12.87 -19.56
C PHE A 77 -1.85 -12.29 -20.30
N LYS A 78 -1.82 -12.26 -21.64
CA LYS A 78 -2.84 -11.64 -22.50
C LYS A 78 -3.12 -10.16 -22.16
N ILE A 79 -2.13 -9.46 -21.61
CA ILE A 79 -2.21 -8.05 -21.23
C ILE A 79 -1.72 -7.16 -22.38
N ARG A 80 -2.41 -6.05 -22.62
CA ARG A 80 -2.01 -4.97 -23.54
C ARG A 80 -1.66 -3.71 -22.76
N ASP A 81 -0.92 -2.80 -23.39
CA ASP A 81 -0.60 -1.48 -22.85
C ASP A 81 -1.89 -0.72 -22.47
N ASP A 82 -1.82 0.03 -21.38
CA ASP A 82 -2.92 0.87 -20.84
C ASP A 82 -4.15 0.09 -20.32
N MET A 83 -4.05 -1.24 -20.21
CA MET A 83 -5.14 -2.05 -19.65
C MET A 83 -5.18 -1.94 -18.11
N PRO A 84 -6.35 -1.68 -17.49
CA PRO A 84 -6.49 -1.64 -16.03
C PRO A 84 -6.45 -3.05 -15.44
N ILE A 85 -5.57 -3.29 -14.47
CA ILE A 85 -5.36 -4.63 -13.85
C ILE A 85 -5.38 -4.57 -12.32
N GLY A 86 -5.24 -3.37 -11.75
CA GLY A 86 -5.38 -3.12 -10.32
C GLY A 86 -5.43 -1.64 -10.09
#